data_AF-A0A5P2DM62-F1
#
_entry.id   AF-A0A5P2DM62-F1
#
_cell.length_a   1.000
_cell.length_b   1.000
_cell.length_c   1.000
_cell.angle_alpha   90.00
_cell.angle_beta   90.00
_cell.angle_gamma   90.00
#
_symmetry.space_group_name_H-M   'P 1'
#
loop_
_entity.id
_entity.type
_entity.pdbx_description
1 polymer ?
#
loop_
_entity_poly.entity_id
_entity_poly.type
_entity_poly.pdbx_seq_one_letter_code
_entity_poly.pdbx_strand_id
1 'polypeptide(L)'
;MEVASGERVTLADVPTGSGLLMKEMSFQLDESQFEQLVGLATAPPVFVICDPRLSTTSRLRIVRQLNGAQTFPPFESGWQSLRMQLELCRARDIPYVLLDSDDLRADPAGVTAALMAAVGLPTVGGLESWAPRPDLKLVSPEVGALMSDARKEDDPFYRKVLGSSGIQPRGEVSWEREEATIAAAGLADDVAQWRHWYEEMRADPALIAGRRAERENHADAR
;
A
#
# COMPACT_ATOMS: atom_id res chain seq x y z
N MET A 1 11.50 8.63 25.49
CA MET A 1 12.73 8.29 24.75
C MET A 1 13.18 9.56 24.07
N GLU A 2 14.16 10.26 24.65
CA GLU A 2 14.68 11.50 24.08
C GLU A 2 15.63 11.16 22.92
N VAL A 3 15.24 11.53 21.70
CA VAL A 3 16.14 11.47 20.52
C VAL A 3 16.97 12.75 20.50
N ALA A 4 17.83 12.93 21.50
CA ALA A 4 18.69 14.10 21.61
C ALA A 4 19.91 14.03 20.66
N SER A 5 20.30 12.83 20.22
CA SER A 5 21.48 12.60 19.38
C SER A 5 21.17 12.49 17.88
N GLY A 6 19.91 12.32 17.49
CA GLY A 6 19.54 11.98 16.10
C GLY A 6 19.98 10.57 15.66
N GLU A 7 20.56 9.78 16.56
CA GLU A 7 20.93 8.39 16.26
C GLU A 7 19.68 7.50 16.24
N ARG A 8 19.61 6.61 15.24
CA ARG A 8 18.51 5.65 15.10
C ARG A 8 18.60 4.60 16.19
N VAL A 9 17.63 4.57 17.11
CA VAL A 9 17.46 3.47 18.07
C VAL A 9 16.95 2.26 17.31
N THR A 10 17.58 1.10 17.43
CA THR A 10 17.09 -0.08 16.73
C THR A 10 15.82 -0.60 17.39
N LEU A 11 14.90 -1.20 16.62
CA LEU A 11 13.67 -1.79 17.18
C LEU A 11 13.96 -2.94 18.17
N ALA A 12 15.16 -3.51 18.15
CA ALA A 12 15.61 -4.51 19.13
C ALA A 12 15.92 -3.91 20.51
N ASP A 13 16.21 -2.61 20.58
CA ASP A 13 16.63 -1.91 21.80
C ASP A 13 15.48 -1.24 22.56
N VAL A 14 14.25 -1.30 22.03
CA VAL A 14 13.06 -0.74 22.67
C VAL A 14 12.20 -1.83 23.32
N PRO A 15 11.50 -1.54 24.43
CA PRO A 15 10.64 -2.54 25.07
C PRO A 15 9.60 -3.10 24.10
N THR A 16 9.33 -4.40 24.18
CA THR A 16 8.33 -5.08 23.35
C THR A 16 6.99 -4.33 23.39
N GLY A 17 6.39 -4.08 22.23
CA GLY A 17 5.13 -3.35 22.12
C GLY A 17 5.26 -1.82 22.18
N SER A 18 6.47 -1.27 22.19
CA SER A 18 6.70 0.20 22.22
C SER A 18 6.94 0.81 20.84
N GLY A 19 6.86 0.01 19.76
CA GLY A 19 6.99 0.50 18.39
C GLY A 19 5.74 1.25 17.95
N LEU A 20 5.93 2.37 17.26
CA LEU A 20 4.85 3.09 16.57
C LEU A 20 4.90 2.74 15.08
N LEU A 21 3.79 2.23 14.56
CA LEU A 21 3.59 2.07 13.12
C LEU A 21 2.80 3.27 12.59
N MET A 22 3.37 3.99 11.62
CA MET A 22 2.70 5.04 10.89
C MET A 22 2.38 4.55 9.48
N LYS A 23 1.15 4.79 9.03
CA LYS A 23 0.71 4.48 7.67
C LYS A 23 0.16 5.73 7.05
N GLU A 24 0.68 6.09 5.89
CA GLU A 24 0.20 7.21 5.07
C GLU A 24 -0.21 6.72 3.68
N MET A 25 -0.99 7.50 2.94
CA MET A 25 -1.07 7.35 1.47
C MET A 25 0.02 8.21 0.85
N SER A 26 0.74 7.71 -0.16
CA SER A 26 1.91 8.38 -0.72
C SER A 26 1.62 9.82 -1.17
N PHE A 27 0.44 10.09 -1.74
CA PHE A 27 0.05 11.42 -2.19
C PHE A 27 -0.30 12.43 -1.08
N GLN A 28 -0.41 11.99 0.17
CA GLN A 28 -0.70 12.88 1.32
C GLN A 28 0.56 13.59 1.84
N LEU A 29 1.73 13.13 1.40
CA LEU A 29 3.02 13.67 1.81
C LEU A 29 3.65 14.38 0.61
N ASP A 30 4.03 15.64 0.81
CA ASP A 30 5.04 16.26 -0.05
C ASP A 30 6.43 15.67 0.22
N GLU A 31 7.40 16.04 -0.62
CA GLU A 31 8.78 15.56 -0.53
C GLU A 31 9.42 15.85 0.84
N SER A 32 9.20 17.06 1.37
CA SER A 32 9.79 17.48 2.65
C SER A 32 9.20 16.75 3.84
N GLN A 33 7.89 16.50 3.81
CA GLN A 33 7.18 15.73 4.82
C GLN A 33 7.62 14.27 4.79
N PHE A 34 7.77 13.69 3.61
CA PHE A 34 8.31 12.34 3.48
C PHE A 34 9.75 12.24 3.99
N GLU A 35 10.63 13.18 3.62
CA GLU A 35 12.02 13.24 4.11
C GLU A 35 12.08 13.33 5.63
N GLN A 36 11.22 14.15 6.24
CA GLN A 36 11.11 14.24 7.69
C GLN A 36 10.68 12.91 8.32
N LEU A 37 9.62 12.27 7.80
CA LEU A 37 9.11 11.01 8.36
C LEU A 37 10.12 9.87 8.24
N VAL A 38 10.77 9.73 7.09
CA VAL A 38 11.78 8.68 6.90
C VAL A 38 13.06 8.94 7.69
N GLY A 39 13.34 10.20 8.02
CA GLY A 39 14.40 10.59 8.95
C GLY A 39 14.13 10.18 10.40
N LEU A 40 12.86 10.14 10.81
CA LEU A 40 12.43 9.72 12.15
C LEU A 40 12.29 8.19 12.29
N ALA A 41 12.14 7.48 11.17
CA ALA A 41 11.90 6.04 11.17
C ALA A 41 13.12 5.26 11.67
N THR A 42 12.88 4.34 12.62
CA THR A 42 13.89 3.42 13.16
C THR A 42 13.99 2.11 12.39
N ALA A 43 13.10 1.88 11.43
CA ALA A 43 13.12 0.79 10.48
C ALA A 43 12.95 1.31 9.04
N PRO A 44 13.36 0.55 8.02
CA PRO A 44 13.11 0.90 6.62
C PRO A 44 11.62 1.18 6.36
N PRO A 45 11.25 2.25 5.63
CA PRO A 45 9.90 2.42 5.14
C PRO A 45 9.49 1.25 4.24
N VAL A 46 8.23 0.84 4.36
CA VAL A 46 7.64 -0.22 3.57
C VAL A 46 6.69 0.39 2.54
N PHE A 47 7.01 0.18 1.27
CA PHE A 47 6.20 0.61 0.15
C PHE A 47 5.37 -0.56 -0.37
N VAL A 48 4.04 -0.39 -0.39
CA VAL A 48 3.11 -1.41 -0.87
C VAL A 48 2.66 -1.08 -2.29
N ILE A 49 2.91 -1.99 -3.22
CA ILE A 49 2.49 -1.90 -4.62
C ILE A 49 1.42 -2.94 -4.95
N CYS A 50 0.68 -2.70 -6.03
CA CYS A 50 -0.34 -3.60 -6.57
C CYS A 50 -0.43 -3.33 -8.08
N ASP A 51 -0.97 -4.26 -8.86
CA ASP A 51 -1.29 -4.00 -10.27
C ASP A 51 -2.10 -2.69 -10.39
N PRO A 52 -1.59 -1.69 -11.14
CA PRO A 52 -2.23 -0.38 -11.25
C PRO A 52 -3.68 -0.45 -11.73
N ARG A 53 -4.05 -1.47 -12.51
CA ARG A 53 -5.43 -1.65 -12.98
C ARG A 53 -6.36 -1.92 -11.80
N LEU A 54 -5.96 -2.83 -10.91
CA LEU A 54 -6.74 -3.22 -9.73
C LEU A 54 -6.85 -2.09 -8.70
N SER A 55 -5.76 -1.36 -8.46
CA SER A 55 -5.79 -0.22 -7.54
C SER A 55 -6.64 0.92 -8.09
N THR A 56 -6.58 1.18 -9.41
CA THR A 56 -7.39 2.20 -10.09
C THR A 56 -8.88 1.88 -10.03
N THR A 57 -9.30 0.67 -10.38
CA THR A 57 -10.73 0.33 -10.37
C THR A 57 -11.29 0.21 -8.96
N SER A 58 -10.48 -0.21 -7.99
CA SER A 58 -10.82 -0.11 -6.57
C SER A 58 -11.07 1.34 -6.15
N ARG A 59 -10.20 2.28 -6.55
CA ARG A 59 -10.36 3.72 -6.28
C ARG A 59 -11.60 4.29 -6.98
N LEU A 60 -11.82 3.99 -8.26
CA LEU A 60 -13.01 4.40 -9.03
C LEU A 60 -14.30 3.96 -8.33
N ARG A 61 -14.35 2.73 -7.83
CA ARG A 61 -15.48 2.23 -7.04
C ARG A 61 -15.72 3.06 -5.78
N ILE A 62 -14.66 3.42 -5.06
CA ILE A 62 -14.78 4.16 -3.80
C ILE A 62 -15.20 5.61 -4.05
N VAL A 63 -14.59 6.32 -5.00
CA VAL A 63 -14.99 7.71 -5.31
C VAL A 63 -16.44 7.77 -5.78
N ARG A 64 -16.87 6.82 -6.63
CA ARG A 64 -18.28 6.69 -7.03
C ARG A 64 -19.21 6.50 -5.83
N GLN A 65 -18.82 5.68 -4.85
CA GLN A 65 -19.63 5.45 -3.65
C GLN A 65 -19.69 6.66 -2.71
N LEU A 66 -18.63 7.47 -2.66
CA LEU A 66 -18.53 8.62 -1.76
C LEU A 66 -19.23 9.86 -2.29
N ASN A 67 -19.06 10.18 -3.56
CA ASN A 67 -19.50 11.45 -4.14
C ASN A 67 -20.12 11.32 -5.54
N GLY A 68 -20.31 10.10 -6.06
CA GLY A 68 -20.89 9.86 -7.37
C GLY A 68 -19.96 10.14 -8.56
N ALA A 69 -18.69 10.49 -8.32
CA ALA A 69 -17.73 10.76 -9.38
C ALA A 69 -17.46 9.51 -10.23
N GLN A 70 -17.22 9.74 -11.52
CA GLN A 70 -16.88 8.68 -12.49
C GLN A 70 -15.39 8.56 -12.77
N THR A 71 -14.60 9.47 -12.20
CA THR A 71 -13.14 9.51 -12.33
C THR A 71 -12.53 10.19 -11.11
N PHE A 72 -11.21 10.20 -11.03
CA PHE A 72 -10.44 10.94 -10.02
C PHE A 72 -9.18 11.55 -10.67
N PRO A 73 -8.66 12.67 -10.14
CA PRO A 73 -7.41 13.25 -10.63
C PRO A 73 -6.23 12.27 -10.54
N PRO A 74 -5.40 12.10 -11.58
CA PRO A 74 -4.30 11.12 -11.61
C PRO A 74 -3.37 11.12 -10.38
N PHE A 75 -3.13 12.27 -9.76
CA PHE A 75 -2.27 12.37 -8.56
C PHE A 75 -2.83 11.60 -7.36
N GLU A 76 -4.15 11.44 -7.24
CA GLU A 76 -4.79 10.69 -6.16
C GLU A 76 -4.55 9.17 -6.26
N SER A 77 -4.02 8.69 -7.39
CA SER A 77 -3.57 7.31 -7.53
C SER A 77 -2.40 6.99 -6.59
N GLY A 78 -1.62 8.01 -6.22
CA GLY A 78 -0.40 7.87 -5.44
C GLY A 78 0.80 7.30 -6.19
N TRP A 79 0.68 6.95 -7.48
CA TRP A 79 1.78 6.37 -8.27
C TRP A 79 2.92 7.35 -8.50
N GLN A 80 2.60 8.61 -8.80
CA GLN A 80 3.60 9.67 -8.98
C GLN A 80 4.38 9.90 -7.68
N SER A 81 3.67 10.05 -6.56
CA SER A 81 4.28 10.25 -5.24
C SER A 81 5.09 9.05 -4.80
N LEU A 82 4.60 7.83 -5.04
CA LEU A 82 5.33 6.59 -4.74
C LEU A 82 6.66 6.52 -5.51
N ARG A 83 6.62 6.81 -6.82
CA ARG A 83 7.83 6.85 -7.65
C ARG A 83 8.83 7.89 -7.13
N MET A 84 8.38 9.11 -6.87
CA MET A 84 9.20 10.18 -6.31
C MET A 84 9.84 9.78 -4.98
N GLN A 85 9.07 9.18 -4.07
CA GLN A 85 9.56 8.75 -2.76
C GLN A 85 10.62 7.64 -2.87
N LEU A 86 10.43 6.67 -3.77
CA LEU A 86 11.44 5.64 -4.05
C LEU A 86 12.71 6.22 -4.69
N GLU A 87 12.57 7.15 -5.65
CA GLU A 87 13.70 7.85 -6.25
C GLU A 87 14.48 8.64 -5.19
N LEU A 88 13.80 9.30 -4.25
CA LEU A 88 14.44 9.97 -3.12
C LEU A 88 15.18 9.00 -2.21
N CYS A 89 14.57 7.85 -1.89
CA CYS A 89 15.25 6.82 -1.09
C CYS A 89 16.53 6.34 -1.76
N ARG A 90 16.50 6.07 -3.08
CA ARG A 90 17.68 5.68 -3.85
C ARG A 90 18.74 6.79 -3.90
N ALA A 91 18.34 8.04 -4.13
CA ALA A 91 19.25 9.17 -4.25
C ALA A 91 19.95 9.52 -2.92
N ARG A 92 19.38 9.13 -1.78
CA ARG A 92 19.89 9.42 -0.44
C ARG A 92 20.38 8.17 0.31
N ASP A 93 20.52 7.04 -0.38
CA ASP A 93 20.91 5.74 0.22
C ASP A 93 20.08 5.35 1.45
N ILE A 94 18.79 5.69 1.43
CA ILE A 94 17.85 5.32 2.50
C ILE A 94 17.40 3.88 2.23
N PRO A 95 17.64 2.93 3.16
CA PRO A 95 17.13 1.57 3.01
C PRO A 95 15.60 1.58 2.99
N TYR A 96 14.98 0.85 2.06
CA TYR A 96 13.53 0.69 1.98
C TYR A 96 13.16 -0.76 1.64
N VAL A 97 11.89 -1.10 1.81
CA VAL A 97 11.33 -2.40 1.43
C VAL A 97 10.17 -2.19 0.46
N LEU A 98 10.14 -2.94 -0.63
CA LEU A 98 9.00 -3.01 -1.54
C LEU A 98 8.24 -4.31 -1.31
N LEU A 99 6.92 -4.22 -1.20
CA LEU A 99 6.02 -5.35 -1.06
C LEU A 99 4.92 -5.26 -2.10
N ASP A 100 4.76 -6.31 -2.90
CA ASP A 100 3.59 -6.46 -3.75
C ASP A 100 2.45 -7.16 -3.01
N SER A 101 1.29 -6.51 -2.97
CA SER A 101 0.10 -7.07 -2.35
C SER A 101 -0.36 -8.39 -2.98
N ASP A 102 -0.09 -8.64 -4.27
CA ASP A 102 -0.43 -9.90 -4.91
C ASP A 102 0.52 -11.04 -4.53
N ASP A 103 1.81 -10.73 -4.29
CA ASP A 103 2.74 -11.72 -3.72
C ASP A 103 2.35 -12.05 -2.28
N LEU A 104 2.01 -11.03 -1.47
CA LEU A 104 1.53 -11.24 -0.11
C LEU A 104 0.27 -12.12 -0.07
N ARG A 105 -0.66 -11.96 -1.03
CA ARG A 105 -1.86 -12.80 -1.10
C ARG A 105 -1.59 -14.21 -1.58
N ALA A 106 -0.56 -14.41 -2.41
CA ALA A 106 -0.20 -15.71 -2.96
C ALA A 106 0.60 -16.57 -1.95
N ASP A 107 1.48 -15.95 -1.18
CA ASP A 107 2.27 -16.61 -0.12
C ASP A 107 2.29 -15.75 1.16
N PRO A 108 1.17 -15.67 1.92
CA PRO A 108 1.08 -14.82 3.10
C PRO A 108 2.18 -15.07 4.13
N ALA A 109 2.45 -16.35 4.43
CA ALA A 109 3.44 -16.73 5.42
C ALA A 109 4.87 -16.43 4.96
N GLY A 110 5.21 -16.77 3.70
CA GLY A 110 6.56 -16.53 3.17
C GLY A 110 6.87 -15.05 3.03
N VAL A 111 5.93 -14.26 2.51
CA VAL A 111 6.11 -12.81 2.35
C VAL A 111 6.12 -12.10 3.71
N THR A 112 5.30 -12.51 4.67
CA THR A 112 5.32 -11.94 6.03
C THR A 112 6.65 -12.24 6.73
N ALA A 113 7.16 -13.46 6.63
CA ALA A 113 8.48 -13.80 7.18
C ALA A 113 9.60 -12.97 6.53
N ALA A 114 9.57 -12.78 5.21
CA ALA A 114 10.54 -11.95 4.49
C ALA A 114 10.45 -10.48 4.91
N LEU A 115 9.23 -9.95 5.09
CA LEU A 115 9.00 -8.58 5.57
C LEU A 115 9.60 -8.38 6.95
N MET A 116 9.28 -9.26 7.91
CA MET A 116 9.78 -9.16 9.28
C MET A 116 11.32 -9.18 9.32
N ALA A 117 11.95 -10.04 8.52
CA ALA A 117 13.40 -10.06 8.38
C ALA A 117 13.95 -8.75 7.79
N ALA A 118 13.33 -8.22 6.73
CA ALA A 118 13.78 -7.00 6.06
C ALA A 118 13.66 -5.75 6.94
N VAL A 119 12.67 -5.68 7.83
CA VAL A 119 12.51 -4.56 8.78
C VAL A 119 13.22 -4.80 10.13
N GLY A 120 13.90 -5.94 10.29
CA GLY A 120 14.66 -6.26 11.51
C GLY A 120 13.78 -6.61 12.72
N LEU A 121 12.56 -7.11 12.50
CA LEU A 121 11.65 -7.54 13.56
C LEU A 121 11.71 -9.06 13.76
N PRO A 122 11.51 -9.55 15.00
CA PRO A 122 11.47 -10.99 15.27
C PRO A 122 10.28 -11.65 14.57
N THR A 123 10.46 -12.88 14.10
CA THR A 123 9.35 -13.65 13.53
C THR A 123 8.29 -13.91 14.60
N VAL A 124 7.05 -13.50 14.30
CA VAL A 124 5.87 -13.75 15.14
C VAL A 124 4.88 -14.57 14.33
N GLY A 125 4.37 -15.65 14.91
CA GLY A 125 3.36 -16.48 14.25
C GLY A 125 1.98 -15.82 14.29
N GLY A 126 1.15 -16.10 13.28
CA GLY A 126 -0.26 -15.67 13.24
C GLY A 126 -0.47 -14.23 12.80
N LEU A 127 0.53 -13.58 12.20
CA LEU A 127 0.41 -12.23 11.65
C LEU A 127 -0.55 -12.16 10.45
N GLU A 128 -0.82 -13.30 9.81
CA GLU A 128 -1.69 -13.42 8.65
C GLU A 128 -3.18 -13.51 9.03
N SER A 129 -3.50 -13.55 10.33
CA SER A 129 -4.85 -13.68 10.88
C SER A 129 -5.12 -12.65 11.97
N TRP A 130 -6.34 -12.12 12.01
CA TRP A 130 -6.75 -11.15 13.03
C TRP A 130 -8.23 -11.30 13.39
N ALA A 131 -8.61 -10.77 14.56
CA ALA A 131 -10.00 -10.61 14.90
C ALA A 131 -10.60 -9.44 14.10
N PRO A 132 -11.72 -9.63 13.39
CA PRO A 132 -12.38 -8.52 12.71
C PRO A 132 -12.83 -7.48 13.73
N ARG A 133 -12.72 -6.20 13.35
CA ARG A 133 -13.12 -5.03 14.14
C ARG A 133 -14.04 -4.11 13.33
N PRO A 134 -15.20 -4.59 12.84
CA PRO A 134 -16.10 -3.81 11.98
C PRO A 134 -16.64 -2.55 12.68
N ASP A 135 -16.66 -2.55 14.02
CA ASP A 135 -17.14 -1.42 14.83
C ASP A 135 -16.06 -0.35 15.08
N LEU A 136 -14.81 -0.59 14.64
CA LEU A 136 -13.73 0.39 14.81
C LEU A 136 -13.91 1.56 13.86
N LYS A 137 -13.99 2.78 14.40
CA LYS A 137 -14.06 4.01 13.62
C LYS A 137 -12.65 4.58 13.47
N LEU A 138 -12.08 4.40 12.28
CA LEU A 138 -10.73 4.91 11.94
C LEU A 138 -10.75 6.34 11.39
N VAL A 139 -11.93 6.90 11.15
CA VAL A 139 -12.12 8.24 10.62
C VAL A 139 -12.71 9.12 11.70
N SER A 140 -12.03 10.23 11.99
CA SER A 140 -12.64 11.27 12.83
C SER A 140 -13.84 11.87 12.08
N PRO A 141 -14.91 12.27 12.76
CA PRO A 141 -16.07 12.89 12.11
C PRO A 141 -15.71 14.06 11.17
N GLU A 142 -14.65 14.79 11.50
CA GLU A 142 -14.12 15.91 10.72
C GLU A 142 -13.50 15.43 9.40
N VAL A 143 -12.72 14.35 9.42
CA VAL A 143 -12.16 13.73 8.20
C VAL A 143 -13.27 13.07 7.37
N GLY A 144 -14.27 12.46 8.02
CA GLY A 144 -15.44 11.89 7.34
C GLY A 144 -16.26 12.95 6.61
N ALA A 145 -16.45 14.11 7.22
CA ALA A 145 -17.13 15.25 6.61
C ALA A 145 -16.37 15.84 5.40
N LEU A 146 -15.04 15.69 5.35
CA LEU A 146 -14.24 16.10 4.18
C LEU A 146 -14.32 15.10 3.01
N MET A 147 -14.66 13.83 3.28
CA MET A 147 -14.68 12.77 2.26
C MET A 147 -16.04 12.61 1.57
N SER A 148 -17.14 12.96 2.23
CA SER A 148 -18.49 12.90 1.65
C SER A 148 -19.52 13.63 2.51
N ASP A 149 -20.35 14.47 1.88
CA ASP A 149 -21.54 15.04 2.53
C ASP A 149 -22.58 13.96 2.90
N ALA A 150 -22.57 12.83 2.19
CA ALA A 150 -23.53 11.74 2.32
C ALA A 150 -23.15 10.68 3.35
N ARG A 151 -21.87 10.57 3.73
CA ARG A 151 -21.37 9.49 4.61
C ARG A 151 -20.34 10.01 5.62
N LYS A 152 -20.85 10.59 6.71
CA LYS A 152 -20.03 11.15 7.81
C LYS A 152 -19.63 10.13 8.89
N GLU A 153 -20.32 8.98 8.97
CA GLU A 153 -20.17 8.01 10.06
C GLU A 153 -19.57 6.65 9.65
N ASP A 154 -19.45 6.39 8.35
CA ASP A 154 -19.04 5.08 7.79
C ASP A 154 -17.95 5.30 6.74
N ASP A 155 -16.76 4.77 7.01
CA ASP A 155 -15.63 4.83 6.10
C ASP A 155 -15.62 3.62 5.13
N PRO A 156 -15.97 3.80 3.83
CA PRO A 156 -15.90 2.73 2.86
C PRO A 156 -14.46 2.25 2.57
N PHE A 157 -13.42 3.03 2.86
CA PHE A 157 -12.01 2.67 2.64
C PHE A 157 -11.60 1.48 3.52
N TYR A 158 -11.98 1.49 4.80
CA TYR A 158 -11.53 0.48 5.76
C TYR A 158 -12.52 -0.65 6.01
N ARG A 159 -13.78 -0.54 5.58
CA ARG A 159 -14.81 -1.57 5.86
C ARG A 159 -14.36 -2.99 5.52
N LYS A 160 -13.70 -3.17 4.37
CA LYS A 160 -13.20 -4.50 3.96
C LYS A 160 -12.13 -5.04 4.91
N VAL A 161 -11.19 -4.20 5.32
CA VAL A 161 -10.06 -4.59 6.20
C VAL A 161 -10.55 -4.81 7.64
N LEU A 162 -11.41 -3.92 8.13
CA LEU A 162 -12.00 -4.03 9.46
C LEU A 162 -12.94 -5.22 9.60
N GLY A 163 -13.59 -5.64 8.51
CA GLY A 163 -14.43 -6.84 8.47
C GLY A 163 -13.68 -8.14 8.16
N SER A 164 -12.38 -8.11 7.83
CA SER A 164 -11.65 -9.32 7.48
C SER A 164 -11.04 -10.01 8.70
N SER A 165 -10.72 -11.28 8.54
CA SER A 165 -10.09 -12.12 9.58
C SER A 165 -8.65 -12.51 9.25
N GLY A 166 -8.09 -11.96 8.17
CA GLY A 166 -6.77 -12.31 7.68
C GLY A 166 -6.49 -11.82 6.26
N ILE A 167 -5.32 -12.20 5.75
CA ILE A 167 -4.92 -11.96 4.36
C ILE A 167 -5.75 -12.88 3.47
N GLN A 168 -6.63 -12.29 2.65
CA GLN A 168 -7.49 -13.04 1.74
C GLN A 168 -6.81 -13.25 0.38
N PRO A 169 -6.98 -14.42 -0.25
CA PRO A 169 -6.48 -14.64 -1.59
C PRO A 169 -7.12 -13.66 -2.57
N ARG A 170 -6.43 -13.42 -3.70
CA ARG A 170 -6.98 -12.61 -4.78
C ARG A 170 -8.21 -13.32 -5.35
N GLY A 171 -9.33 -12.59 -5.45
CA GLY A 171 -10.52 -13.08 -6.15
C GLY A 171 -10.28 -13.15 -7.67
N GLU A 172 -11.22 -13.74 -8.40
CA GLU A 172 -11.18 -13.73 -9.87
C GLU A 172 -11.23 -12.30 -10.41
N VAL A 173 -10.43 -12.04 -11.45
CA VAL A 173 -10.31 -10.73 -12.10
C VAL A 173 -10.75 -10.85 -13.55
N SER A 174 -11.69 -10.02 -13.95
CA SER A 174 -12.14 -9.89 -15.34
C SER A 174 -11.39 -8.72 -15.99
N TRP A 175 -10.22 -8.97 -16.59
CA TRP A 175 -9.37 -7.91 -17.13
C TRP A 175 -10.07 -7.00 -18.15
N GLU A 176 -10.88 -7.58 -19.04
CA GLU A 176 -11.71 -6.81 -19.99
C GLU A 176 -12.61 -5.78 -19.30
N ARG A 177 -13.20 -6.17 -18.16
CA ARG A 177 -14.09 -5.30 -17.38
C ARG A 177 -13.31 -4.19 -16.67
N GLU A 178 -12.14 -4.53 -16.11
CA GLU A 178 -11.29 -3.55 -15.45
C GLU A 178 -10.80 -2.50 -16.45
N GLU A 179 -10.32 -2.93 -17.61
CA GLU A 179 -9.84 -2.06 -18.69
C GLU A 179 -10.95 -1.19 -19.29
N ALA A 180 -12.14 -1.76 -19.51
CA ALA A 180 -13.31 -0.98 -19.94
C ALA A 180 -13.70 0.09 -18.91
N THR A 181 -13.61 -0.23 -17.61
CA THR A 181 -13.90 0.72 -16.52
C THR A 181 -12.88 1.85 -16.49
N ILE A 182 -11.59 1.55 -16.67
CA ILE A 182 -10.50 2.53 -16.72
C ILE A 182 -10.64 3.45 -17.93
N ALA A 183 -10.93 2.88 -19.11
CA ALA A 183 -11.14 3.64 -20.33
C ALA A 183 -12.35 4.60 -20.20
N ALA A 184 -13.46 4.12 -19.62
CA ALA A 184 -14.64 4.95 -19.37
C ALA A 184 -14.39 6.11 -18.39
N ALA A 185 -13.40 5.97 -17.50
CA ALA A 185 -12.97 7.02 -16.58
C ALA A 185 -11.96 8.01 -17.19
N GLY A 186 -11.48 7.77 -18.42
CA GLY A 186 -10.47 8.59 -19.08
C GLY A 186 -9.05 8.43 -18.53
N LEU A 187 -8.74 7.30 -17.88
CA LEU A 187 -7.47 7.06 -17.18
C LEU A 187 -6.56 6.05 -17.91
N ALA A 188 -6.84 5.73 -19.17
CA ALA A 188 -6.12 4.68 -19.88
C ALA A 188 -4.61 4.97 -20.03
N ASP A 189 -4.27 6.19 -20.44
CA ASP A 189 -2.87 6.61 -20.63
C ASP A 189 -2.11 6.69 -19.30
N ASP A 190 -2.76 7.23 -18.26
CA ASP A 190 -2.20 7.28 -16.90
C ASP A 190 -1.91 5.87 -16.38
N VAL A 191 -2.88 4.95 -16.50
CA VAL A 191 -2.69 3.55 -16.06
C VAL A 191 -1.62 2.84 -16.87
N ALA A 192 -1.52 3.08 -18.18
CA ALA A 192 -0.44 2.52 -18.99
C ALA A 192 0.94 2.97 -18.47
N GLN A 193 1.08 4.24 -18.11
CA GLN A 193 2.29 4.76 -17.50
C GLN A 193 2.55 4.17 -16.11
N TRP A 194 1.53 4.04 -15.26
CA TRP A 194 1.68 3.43 -13.94
C TRP A 194 2.05 1.94 -14.04
N ARG A 195 1.58 1.23 -15.07
CA ARG A 195 1.98 -0.15 -15.34
C ARG A 195 3.45 -0.25 -15.68
N HIS A 196 3.97 0.68 -16.48
CA HIS A 196 5.40 0.73 -16.73
C HIS A 196 6.20 0.90 -15.43
N TRP A 197 5.79 1.83 -14.55
CA TRP A 197 6.45 2.04 -13.25
C TRP A 197 6.30 0.86 -12.30
N TYR A 198 5.15 0.20 -12.31
CA TYR A 198 4.94 -1.03 -11.54
C TYR A 198 5.94 -2.10 -11.95
N GLU A 199 6.15 -2.34 -13.25
CA GLU A 199 7.15 -3.31 -13.72
C GLU A 199 8.59 -2.91 -13.34
N GLU A 200 8.92 -1.61 -13.39
CA GLU A 200 10.21 -1.11 -12.87
C GLU A 200 10.38 -1.42 -11.38
N MET A 201 9.33 -1.20 -10.57
CA MET A 201 9.34 -1.49 -9.12
C MET A 201 9.33 -3.00 -8.83
N ARG A 202 8.73 -3.82 -9.70
CA ARG A 202 8.78 -5.29 -9.62
C ARG A 202 10.18 -5.84 -9.86
N ALA A 203 11.00 -5.13 -10.63
CA ALA A 203 12.40 -5.47 -10.88
C ALA A 203 13.36 -4.88 -9.81
N ASP A 204 12.86 -4.11 -8.86
CA ASP A 204 13.66 -3.47 -7.82
C ASP A 204 14.26 -4.52 -6.86
N PRO A 205 15.57 -4.47 -6.54
CA PRO A 205 16.21 -5.41 -5.62
C PRO A 205 15.67 -5.35 -4.18
N ALA A 206 14.99 -4.27 -3.79
CA ALA A 206 14.35 -4.13 -2.49
C ALA A 206 12.97 -4.81 -2.41
N LEU A 207 12.48 -5.39 -3.51
CA LEU A 207 11.24 -6.16 -3.52
C LEU A 207 11.41 -7.46 -2.73
N ILE A 208 10.60 -7.64 -1.70
CA ILE A 208 10.47 -8.93 -1.02
C ILE A 208 9.53 -9.83 -1.82
N ALA A 209 10.09 -10.90 -2.39
CA ALA A 209 9.32 -11.94 -3.05
C ALA A 209 9.08 -13.11 -2.09
N GLY A 210 7.84 -13.61 -2.06
CA GLY A 210 7.54 -14.93 -1.48
C GLY A 210 8.19 -16.03 -2.32
N ARG A 211 8.08 -17.30 -1.91
CA ARG A 211 8.50 -18.40 -2.80
C ARG A 211 7.76 -18.22 -4.11
N ARG A 212 8.50 -18.06 -5.21
CA ARG A 212 7.97 -17.80 -6.55
C ARG A 212 7.13 -19.03 -6.97
N ALA A 213 5.85 -19.05 -6.58
CA ALA A 213 4.89 -19.92 -7.22
C ALA A 213 4.95 -19.57 -8.70
N GLU A 214 5.22 -20.56 -9.53
CA GLU A 214 5.29 -20.44 -10.98
C GLU A 214 4.01 -19.74 -11.45
N ARG A 215 4.09 -18.42 -11.67
CA ARG A 215 3.01 -17.67 -12.29
C ARG A 215 3.01 -18.15 -13.73
N GLU A 216 2.05 -19.02 -14.06
CA GLU A 216 1.79 -19.39 -15.45
C GLU A 216 1.67 -18.12 -16.27
N ASN A 217 2.53 -18.02 -17.28
CA ASN A 217 2.52 -16.98 -18.28
C ASN A 217 1.18 -17.02 -19.01
N HIS A 218 0.20 -16.23 -18.56
CA HIS A 218 -0.82 -15.70 -19.45
C HIS A 218 -0.33 -14.37 -20.02
N ALA A 219 0.83 -14.44 -20.69
CA ALA A 219 1.16 -13.53 -21.76
C ALA A 219 0.63 -14.17 -23.05
N ASP A 220 -0.25 -13.47 -23.74
CA ASP A 220 -0.61 -13.67 -25.14
C ASP A 220 -1.03 -15.08 -25.57
N ALA A 221 -2.32 -15.38 -25.40
CA ALA A 221 -2.98 -16.39 -26.20
C ALA A 221 -4.13 -15.76 -27.01
N ARG A 222 -3.71 -15.05 -28.07
CA ARG A 222 -4.39 -14.74 -29.34
C ARG A 222 -5.62 -13.83 -29.35
#